data_AF-A0A933UGG3-F1
#
_entry.id   AF-A0A933UGG3-F1
#
_cell.length_a   1.000
_cell.length_b   1.000
_cell.length_c   1.000
_cell.angle_alpha   90.00
_cell.angle_beta   90.00
_cell.angle_gamma   90.00
#
_symmetry.space_group_name_H-M   'P 1'
#
loop_
_entity.id
_entity.type
_entity.pdbx_description
1 polymer ?
#
loop_
_entity_poly.entity_id
_entity_poly.type
_entity_poly.pdbx_seq_one_letter_code
_entity_poly.pdbx_strand_id
1 'polypeptide(L)'
;MVRDRCDVGSVQAGSAKEVLEGRRVADATYLQKNLIVRLDDKLAADTEALARAEGQSLNETVKLALREAVERRQKDPAFRRRIRHIIDEDRELLERLAK
;
A
#
# COMPACT_ATOMS: atom_id res chain seq x y z
N MET A 1 16.91 46.63 36.20
CA MET A 1 16.58 46.31 34.80
C MET A 1 17.88 46.05 34.06
N VAL A 2 18.25 44.78 33.91
CA VAL A 2 19.54 44.37 33.34
C VAL A 2 19.33 43.08 32.53
N ARG A 3 20.04 43.00 31.39
CA ARG A 3 20.31 41.84 30.52
C ARG A 3 19.19 41.42 29.55
N ASP A 4 19.48 41.04 28.32
CA ASP A 4 20.68 41.19 27.48
C ASP A 4 20.30 40.77 26.05
N ARG A 5 21.10 41.20 25.09
CA ARG A 5 21.05 40.71 23.71
C ARG A 5 21.38 39.21 23.69
N CYS A 6 20.61 38.41 22.95
CA CYS A 6 21.05 37.09 22.54
C CYS A 6 21.12 37.03 21.02
N ASP A 7 22.36 37.00 20.55
CA ASP A 7 22.80 36.55 19.23
C ASP A 7 22.12 35.25 18.81
N VAL A 8 21.48 35.25 17.64
CA VAL A 8 21.17 34.02 16.91
C VAL A 8 22.44 33.63 16.16
N GLY A 9 23.31 32.92 16.89
CA GLY A 9 24.48 32.25 16.34
C GLY A 9 24.06 31.18 15.34
N SER A 10 24.62 31.31 14.14
CA SER A 10 24.77 30.29 13.12
C SER A 10 25.36 29.00 13.68
N VAL A 11 24.72 27.86 13.42
CA VAL A 11 25.37 26.54 13.47
C VAL A 11 25.07 25.81 12.17
N GLN A 12 26.10 25.71 11.32
CA GLN A 12 26.19 24.70 10.28
C GLN A 12 26.24 23.32 10.93
N ALA A 13 25.40 22.39 10.48
CA ALA A 13 25.63 20.96 10.65
C ALA A 13 25.68 20.34 9.26
N GLY A 14 26.89 20.31 8.70
CA GLY A 14 27.20 19.43 7.58
C GLY A 14 27.28 17.97 8.05
N SER A 15 27.12 17.08 7.08
CA SER A 15 27.72 15.74 7.07
C SER A 15 27.17 14.69 8.05
N ALA A 16 26.05 14.09 7.64
CA ALA A 16 25.82 12.66 7.86
C ALA A 16 25.19 12.06 6.57
N LYS A 17 25.86 12.28 5.44
CA LYS A 17 25.80 11.38 4.30
C LYS A 17 26.74 10.22 4.64
N GLU A 18 26.38 9.01 4.22
CA GLU A 18 27.08 7.74 4.40
C GLU A 18 26.66 6.93 5.64
N VAL A 19 26.41 5.65 5.37
CA VAL A 19 26.08 4.55 6.29
C VAL A 19 24.59 4.42 6.66
N LEU A 20 23.72 4.25 5.66
CA LEU A 20 22.51 3.41 5.79
C LEU A 20 22.27 2.57 4.52
N GLU A 21 23.35 2.13 3.87
CA GLU A 21 23.31 1.10 2.83
C GLU A 21 23.52 -0.26 3.54
N GLY A 22 22.50 -1.12 3.55
CA GLY A 22 22.68 -2.52 3.99
C GLY A 22 21.86 -2.96 5.20
N ARG A 23 20.52 -2.94 5.07
CA ARG A 23 19.58 -3.98 5.55
C ARG A 23 18.17 -3.39 5.54
N ARG A 24 17.31 -3.86 4.63
CA ARG A 24 15.86 -4.00 4.88
C ARG A 24 15.23 -4.89 3.80
N VAL A 25 15.66 -6.14 3.76
CA VAL A 25 14.84 -7.24 3.21
C VAL A 25 14.01 -7.83 4.35
N ALA A 26 12.98 -7.09 4.79
CA ALA A 26 11.83 -7.59 5.58
C ALA A 26 11.06 -6.40 6.18
N ASP A 27 10.12 -5.81 5.42
CA ASP A 27 9.01 -4.99 5.96
C ASP A 27 7.91 -4.80 4.89
N ALA A 28 7.62 -5.84 4.11
CA ALA A 28 6.59 -5.78 3.06
C ALA A 28 5.15 -5.76 3.60
N THR A 29 4.96 -5.90 4.92
CA THR A 29 3.65 -5.99 5.58
C THR A 29 3.00 -4.65 5.92
N TYR A 30 3.66 -3.50 5.74
CA TYR A 30 3.09 -2.20 6.16
C TYR A 30 3.19 -1.06 5.15
N LEU A 31 3.31 -1.34 3.85
CA LEU A 31 3.09 -0.31 2.83
C LEU A 31 1.59 -0.12 2.61
N GLN A 32 0.95 0.70 3.45
CA GLN A 32 -0.39 1.21 3.17
C GLN A 32 -0.35 2.01 1.87
N LYS A 33 -1.10 1.57 0.88
CA LYS A 33 -1.27 2.27 -0.39
C LYS A 33 -2.60 3.02 -0.36
N ASN A 34 -2.57 4.31 -0.69
CA ASN A 34 -3.80 5.07 -0.89
C ASN A 34 -4.37 4.73 -2.27
N LEU A 35 -5.65 4.37 -2.31
CA LEU A 35 -6.37 4.03 -3.54
C LEU A 35 -7.67 4.82 -3.56
N ILE A 36 -7.95 5.48 -4.68
CA ILE A 36 -9.22 6.15 -4.92
C ILE A 36 -10.01 5.26 -5.88
N VAL A 37 -11.15 4.75 -5.41
CA VAL A 37 -12.07 3.91 -6.22
C VAL A 37 -13.32 4.73 -6.50
N ARG A 38 -13.75 4.78 -7.76
CA ARG A 38 -15.03 5.36 -8.14
C ARG A 38 -16.09 4.25 -8.13
N LEU A 39 -17.14 4.46 -7.36
CA LEU A 39 -18.28 3.55 -7.28
C LEU A 39 -19.47 4.20 -7.97
N ASP A 40 -20.36 3.39 -8.51
CA ASP A 40 -21.67 3.87 -8.94
C ASP A 40 -22.52 4.31 -7.73
N ASP A 41 -23.43 5.24 -7.96
CA ASP A 41 -24.23 5.85 -6.89
C ASP A 41 -25.02 4.83 -6.08
N LYS A 42 -25.55 3.79 -6.76
CA LYS A 42 -26.33 2.74 -6.11
C LYS A 42 -25.45 1.89 -5.20
N LEU A 43 -24.33 1.39 -5.70
CA LEU A 43 -23.39 0.59 -4.90
C LEU A 43 -22.82 1.39 -3.73
N ALA A 44 -22.53 2.68 -3.93
CA ALA A 44 -22.07 3.56 -2.85
C ALA A 44 -23.12 3.68 -1.73
N ALA A 45 -24.38 3.91 -2.09
CA ALA A 45 -25.48 4.00 -1.14
C ALA A 45 -25.74 2.66 -0.41
N ASP A 46 -25.75 1.55 -1.14
CA ASP A 46 -25.94 0.21 -0.58
C ASP A 46 -24.80 -0.14 0.41
N THR A 47 -23.55 0.16 0.03
CA THR A 47 -22.39 -0.13 0.89
C THR A 47 -22.37 0.77 2.13
N GLU A 48 -22.79 2.03 2.01
CA GLU A 48 -22.90 2.94 3.16
C GLU A 48 -23.99 2.47 4.14
N ALA A 49 -25.13 2.01 3.62
CA ALA A 49 -26.20 1.45 4.45
C ALA A 49 -25.73 0.20 5.23
N LEU A 50 -25.00 -0.70 4.55
CA LEU A 50 -24.38 -1.88 5.18
C LEU A 50 -23.38 -1.47 6.26
N ALA A 51 -22.47 -0.53 5.95
CA ALA A 51 -21.48 -0.05 6.91
C ALA A 51 -22.14 0.53 8.18
N ARG A 52 -23.21 1.33 8.00
CA ARG A 52 -24.00 1.87 9.12
C ARG A 52 -24.67 0.76 9.93
N ALA A 53 -25.26 -0.25 9.28
CA ALA A 53 -25.92 -1.35 9.96
C ALA A 53 -24.95 -2.21 10.79
N GLU A 54 -23.71 -2.36 10.31
CA GLU A 54 -22.65 -3.12 10.99
C GLU A 54 -21.84 -2.28 11.99
N GLY A 55 -22.11 -0.97 12.10
CA GLY A 55 -21.35 -0.06 12.97
C GLY A 55 -19.90 0.14 12.53
N GLN A 56 -19.60 -0.05 11.24
CA GLN A 56 -18.27 0.08 10.66
C GLN A 56 -18.17 1.31 9.76
N SER A 57 -16.95 1.73 9.44
CA SER A 57 -16.74 2.76 8.41
C SER A 57 -16.85 2.14 7.02
N LEU A 58 -17.31 2.93 6.05
CA LEU A 58 -17.37 2.52 4.63
C LEU A 58 -16.03 1.95 4.13
N ASN A 59 -14.91 2.56 4.55
CA ASN A 59 -13.57 2.10 4.19
C ASN A 59 -13.26 0.70 4.72
N GLU A 60 -13.69 0.38 5.95
CA GLU A 60 -13.49 -0.96 6.52
C GLU A 60 -14.37 -2.00 5.83
N THR A 61 -15.62 -1.67 5.52
CA THR A 61 -16.52 -2.54 4.74
C THR A 61 -15.91 -2.85 3.36
N VAL A 62 -15.36 -1.84 2.68
CA VAL A 62 -14.67 -2.05 1.39
C VAL A 62 -13.42 -2.92 1.54
N LYS A 63 -12.60 -2.70 2.57
CA LYS A 63 -11.43 -3.54 2.84
C LYS A 63 -11.80 -4.99 3.11
N LEU A 64 -12.87 -5.23 3.87
CA LEU A 64 -13.34 -6.57 4.18
C LEU A 64 -13.81 -7.29 2.91
N ALA A 65 -14.67 -6.64 2.11
CA ALA A 65 -15.16 -7.19 0.86
C ALA A 65 -14.02 -7.54 -0.12
N LEU A 66 -13.01 -6.67 -0.23
CA LEU A 66 -11.81 -6.93 -1.03
C LEU A 66 -10.99 -8.11 -0.49
N ARG A 67 -10.79 -8.19 0.82
CA ARG A 67 -10.06 -9.29 1.45
C ARG A 67 -10.75 -10.62 1.18
N GLU A 68 -12.05 -10.69 1.40
CA GLU A 68 -12.83 -11.91 1.12
C GLU A 68 -12.79 -12.28 -0.37
N ALA A 69 -12.91 -11.30 -1.27
CA ALA A 69 -12.82 -11.56 -2.70
C ALA A 69 -11.45 -12.15 -3.07
N VAL A 70 -10.36 -11.60 -2.53
CA VAL A 70 -9.01 -12.11 -2.72
C VAL A 70 -8.86 -13.53 -2.15
N GLU A 71 -9.31 -13.77 -0.93
CA GLU A 71 -9.22 -15.08 -0.29
C GLU A 71 -9.99 -16.15 -1.06
N ARG A 72 -11.20 -15.83 -1.54
CA ARG A 72 -12.00 -16.72 -2.40
C ARG A 72 -11.24 -17.09 -3.67
N ARG A 73 -10.60 -16.13 -4.33
CA ARG A 73 -9.82 -16.36 -5.56
C ARG A 73 -8.51 -17.10 -5.28
N GLN A 74 -7.86 -16.85 -4.16
CA GLN A 74 -6.65 -17.57 -3.76
C GLN A 74 -6.91 -19.06 -3.47
N LYS A 75 -8.10 -19.38 -2.94
CA LYS A 75 -8.51 -20.78 -2.69
C LYS A 75 -8.90 -21.53 -3.97
N ASP A 76 -9.15 -20.83 -5.09
CA ASP A 76 -9.46 -21.44 -6.37
C ASP A 76 -8.19 -22.00 -7.06
N PRO A 77 -8.03 -23.34 -7.17
CA PRO A 77 -6.86 -23.93 -7.80
C PRO A 77 -6.76 -23.64 -9.30
N ALA A 78 -7.88 -23.40 -10.00
CA ALA A 78 -7.88 -23.00 -11.39
C ALA A 78 -7.38 -21.56 -11.56
N PHE A 79 -7.77 -20.65 -10.66
CA PHE A 79 -7.23 -19.30 -10.62
C PHE A 79 -5.72 -19.30 -10.38
N ARG A 80 -5.21 -20.09 -9.44
CA ARG A 80 -3.77 -20.22 -9.18
C ARG A 80 -3.00 -20.72 -10.39
N ARG A 81 -3.53 -21.68 -11.14
CA ARG A 81 -2.91 -22.17 -12.38
C ARG A 81 -2.84 -21.08 -13.46
N ARG A 82 -3.92 -20.31 -13.65
CA ARG A 82 -3.93 -19.18 -14.60
C ARG A 82 -2.89 -18.12 -14.25
N ILE A 83 -2.83 -17.70 -12.99
CA ILE A 83 -1.85 -16.70 -12.53
C ILE A 83 -0.42 -17.22 -12.72
N ARG A 84 -0.15 -18.49 -12.41
CA ARG A 84 1.17 -19.08 -12.64
C ARG A 84 1.55 -19.05 -14.12
N HIS A 85 0.64 -19.43 -14.99
CA HIS A 85 0.88 -19.40 -16.43
C HIS A 85 1.22 -17.99 -16.93
N ILE A 86 0.48 -16.96 -16.50
CA ILE A 86 0.78 -15.56 -16.85
C ILE A 86 2.18 -15.15 -16.37
N ILE A 87 2.56 -15.52 -15.15
CA ILE A 87 3.89 -15.20 -14.61
C ILE A 87 5.00 -15.89 -15.42
N ASP A 88 4.78 -17.14 -15.85
CA ASP A 88 5.75 -17.88 -16.63
C ASP A 88 5.90 -17.26 -18.04
N GLU A 89 4.79 -16.88 -18.68
CA GLU A 89 4.80 -16.15 -19.96
C GLU A 89 5.49 -14.78 -19.85
N ASP A 90 5.19 -14.02 -18.79
CA ASP A 90 5.81 -12.72 -18.54
C ASP A 90 7.33 -12.86 -18.33
N ARG A 91 7.79 -13.93 -17.67
CA ARG A 91 9.22 -14.22 -17.50
C ARG A 91 9.90 -14.55 -18.83
N GLU A 92 9.30 -15.42 -19.62
CA GLU A 92 9.81 -15.72 -20.97
C GLU A 92 9.85 -14.47 -21.85
N LEU A 93 8.84 -13.61 -21.75
CA LEU A 93 8.83 -12.32 -22.44
C LEU A 93 9.98 -11.41 -22.00
N LEU A 94 10.22 -11.30 -20.69
CA LEU A 94 11.34 -10.53 -20.14
C LEU A 94 12.70 -11.08 -20.59
N GLU A 95 12.89 -12.41 -20.61
CA GLU A 95 14.13 -13.05 -21.07
C GLU A 95 14.42 -12.79 -22.55
N ARG A 96 13.38 -12.71 -23.39
CA ARG A 96 13.53 -12.35 -24.81
C ARG A 96 13.85 -10.87 -25.02
N LEU A 97 13.25 -9.98 -24.24
CA LEU A 97 13.42 -8.53 -24.38
C LEU A 97 14.72 -8.00 -23.73
N ALA A 98 15.30 -8.74 -22.79
CA ALA A 98 16.55 -8.39 -22.13
C ALA A 98 17.82 -8.73 -22.95
N LYS A 99 17.65 -9.10 -24.22
CA LYS A 99 18.71 -9.52 -25.16
C LYS A 99 18.84 -8.52 -26.29
#